data_AF-A0A661KB81-F1
#
_entry.id   AF-A0A661KB81-F1
#
_cell.length_a   1.000
_cell.length_b   1.000
_cell.length_c   1.000
_cell.angle_alpha   90.00
_cell.angle_beta   90.00
_cell.angle_gamma   90.00
#
_symmetry.space_group_name_H-M   'P 1'
#
loop_
_entity.id
_entity.type
_entity.pdbx_description
1 polymer ?
#
loop_
_entity_poly.entity_id
_entity_poly.type
_entity_poly.pdbx_seq_one_letter_code
_entity_poly.pdbx_strand_id
1 'polypeptide(L)'
;MLTYKGLATYLFGGIVDKYGSAFSFVKESLPKAGMKIPFRSYMSMVFFTSVIVYFLGLGVVYYIFSNIIPVSLVLFLIYLIFIPTLISMTVFFSLCFIPYQRK
;
A
#
# COMPACT_ATOMS: atom_id res chain seq x y z
N MET A 1 18.90 10.65 -10.29
CA MET A 1 17.52 10.22 -10.62
C MET A 1 16.86 9.66 -9.37
N LEU A 2 15.69 10.18 -8.97
CA LEU A 2 14.88 9.53 -7.94
C LEU A 2 14.30 8.24 -8.51
N THR A 3 14.71 7.10 -7.96
CA THR A 3 14.10 5.80 -8.29
C THR A 3 12.89 5.56 -7.41
N TYR A 4 11.94 4.72 -7.86
CA TYR A 4 10.77 4.32 -7.07
C TYR A 4 11.13 3.90 -5.64
N LYS A 5 12.12 3.02 -5.52
CA LYS A 5 12.66 2.55 -4.24
C LYS A 5 13.25 3.68 -3.40
N GLY A 6 13.98 4.61 -4.03
CA GLY A 6 14.57 5.77 -3.36
C GLY A 6 13.52 6.71 -2.77
N LEU A 7 12.51 7.07 -3.58
CA LEU A 7 11.40 7.92 -3.16
C LEU A 7 10.58 7.26 -2.03
N ALA A 8 10.25 5.97 -2.17
CA ALA A 8 9.53 5.23 -1.15
C ALA A 8 10.30 5.21 0.18
N THR A 9 11.61 4.92 0.14
CA THR A 9 12.46 4.89 1.34
C THR A 9 12.61 6.26 1.97
N TYR A 10 12.68 7.32 1.16
CA TYR A 10 12.75 8.70 1.66
C TYR A 10 11.47 9.10 2.42
N LEU A 11 10.30 8.82 1.85
CA LEU A 11 9.01 9.23 2.44
C LEU A 11 8.57 8.34 3.62
N PHE A 12 8.78 7.02 3.51
CA PHE A 12 8.23 6.05 4.47
C PHE A 12 9.31 5.36 5.31
N GLY A 13 10.59 5.66 5.11
CA GLY A 13 11.69 5.04 5.87
C GLY A 13 11.56 5.23 7.37
N GLY A 14 11.23 6.45 7.82
CA GLY A 14 11.06 6.75 9.24
C GLY A 14 9.89 6.00 9.90
N ILE A 15 8.82 5.73 9.15
CA ILE A 15 7.69 4.92 9.63
C ILE A 15 8.15 3.47 9.85
N VAL A 16 8.92 2.93 8.91
CA VAL A 16 9.46 1.57 9.03
C VAL A 16 10.47 1.47 10.16
N ASP A 17 11.29 2.49 10.39
CA ASP A 17 12.26 2.49 11.48
C ASP A 17 11.55 2.52 12.85
N LYS A 18 10.45 3.28 12.97
CA LYS A 18 9.67 3.40 14.22
C LYS A 18 8.80 2.18 14.51
N TYR A 19 8.18 1.58 13.50
CA TYR A 19 7.20 0.49 13.67
C TYR A 19 7.66 -0.85 13.08
N GLY A 20 8.93 -0.98 12.70
CA GLY A 20 9.47 -2.17 12.03
C GLY A 20 9.32 -3.47 12.84
N SER A 21 9.21 -3.39 14.16
CA SER A 21 8.95 -4.53 15.04
C SER A 21 7.60 -5.21 14.75
N ALA A 22 6.57 -4.45 14.33
CA ALA A 22 5.27 -4.98 13.96
C ALA A 22 5.31 -5.84 12.68
N PHE A 23 6.37 -5.69 11.88
CA PHE A 23 6.54 -6.37 10.59
C PHE A 23 7.74 -7.34 10.60
N SER A 24 8.11 -7.86 11.77
CA SER A 24 9.20 -8.83 11.94
C SER A 24 9.05 -10.06 11.03
N PHE A 25 7.82 -10.54 10.85
CA PHE A 25 7.52 -11.67 9.96
C PHE A 25 7.94 -11.40 8.49
N VAL A 26 7.81 -10.15 8.01
CA VAL A 26 8.27 -9.75 6.67
C VAL A 26 9.79 -9.74 6.62
N LYS A 27 10.43 -9.20 7.66
CA LYS A 27 11.91 -9.16 7.79
C LYS A 27 12.52 -10.57 7.73
N GLU A 28 11.89 -11.54 8.38
CA GLU A 28 12.35 -12.93 8.42
C GLU A 28 12.04 -13.72 7.13
N SER A 29 10.97 -13.36 6.43
CA SER A 29 10.55 -14.05 5.21
C SER A 29 11.26 -13.55 3.95
N LEU A 30 11.66 -12.28 3.90
CA LEU A 30 12.37 -11.70 2.75
C LEU A 30 13.61 -12.50 2.29
N PRO A 31 14.56 -12.88 3.17
CA PRO A 31 15.71 -13.68 2.78
C PRO A 31 15.32 -15.09 2.31
N LYS A 32 14.32 -15.69 2.98
CA LYS A 32 13.82 -17.03 2.66
C LYS A 32 13.18 -17.08 1.28
N ALA A 33 12.51 -15.99 0.87
CA ALA A 33 11.93 -15.82 -0.46
C ALA A 33 12.94 -15.45 -1.56
N GLY A 34 14.25 -15.47 -1.28
CA GLY A 34 15.29 -15.10 -2.25
C GLY A 34 15.30 -13.62 -2.65
N MET A 35 14.59 -12.76 -1.92
CA MET A 35 14.47 -11.34 -2.24
C MET A 35 15.68 -10.55 -1.73
N LYS A 36 16.57 -10.14 -2.63
CA LYS A 36 17.77 -9.33 -2.33
C LYS A 36 17.45 -7.83 -2.11
N ILE A 37 16.44 -7.53 -1.30
CA ILE A 37 16.03 -6.15 -0.98
C ILE A 37 16.07 -5.95 0.54
N PRO A 38 16.67 -4.85 1.03
CA PRO A 38 16.63 -4.54 2.46
C PRO A 38 15.20 -4.41 2.97
N PHE A 39 14.92 -4.98 4.15
CA PHE A 39 13.60 -4.91 4.81
C PHE A 39 13.04 -3.49 4.85
N ARG A 40 13.88 -2.51 5.24
CA ARG A 40 13.51 -1.09 5.28
C ARG A 40 12.97 -0.62 3.94
N SER A 41 13.73 -0.80 2.87
CA SER A 41 13.32 -0.42 1.52
C SER A 41 12.08 -1.18 1.06
N TYR A 42 11.98 -2.48 1.36
CA TYR A 42 10.82 -3.28 0.97
C TYR A 42 9.54 -2.76 1.63
N MET A 43 9.52 -2.63 2.94
CA MET A 43 8.36 -2.13 3.66
C MET A 43 8.02 -0.69 3.26
N SER A 44 9.02 0.17 3.07
CA SER A 44 8.77 1.52 2.55
C SER A 44 8.10 1.50 1.17
N MET A 45 8.50 0.59 0.29
CA MET A 45 7.83 0.39 -1.00
C MET A 45 6.40 -0.14 -0.81
N VAL A 46 6.15 -1.07 0.12
CA VAL A 46 4.80 -1.57 0.40
C VAL A 46 3.87 -0.44 0.86
N PHE A 47 4.32 0.40 1.81
CA PHE A 47 3.56 1.58 2.23
C PHE A 47 3.31 2.54 1.08
N PHE A 48 4.35 2.85 0.31
CA PHE A 48 4.25 3.77 -0.81
C PHE A 48 3.28 3.26 -1.90
N THR A 49 3.37 1.98 -2.28
CA THR A 49 2.42 1.36 -3.22
C THR A 49 1.00 1.46 -2.70
N SER A 50 0.78 1.19 -1.42
CA SER A 50 -0.56 1.21 -0.82
C SER A 50 -1.16 2.62 -0.84
N VAL A 51 -0.35 3.65 -0.60
CA VAL A 51 -0.75 5.06 -0.71
C VAL A 51 -1.06 5.44 -2.16
N ILE A 52 -0.24 5.02 -3.11
CA ILE A 52 -0.52 5.24 -4.54
C ILE A 52 -1.86 4.60 -4.94
N VAL A 53 -2.09 3.35 -4.53
CA VAL A 53 -3.34 2.63 -4.80
C VAL A 53 -4.54 3.35 -4.19
N TYR A 54 -4.41 3.92 -2.99
CA TYR A 54 -5.46 4.74 -2.38
C TYR A 54 -5.83 5.94 -3.27
N PHE A 55 -4.84 6.72 -3.72
CA PHE A 55 -5.09 7.90 -4.55
C PHE A 55 -5.61 7.55 -5.95
N LEU A 56 -5.12 6.46 -6.55
CA LEU A 56 -5.68 5.96 -7.81
C LEU A 56 -7.13 5.48 -7.61
N GLY A 57 -7.39 4.76 -6.52
CA GLY A 57 -8.72 4.30 -6.13
C GLY A 57 -9.70 5.45 -5.94
N LEU A 58 -9.27 6.56 -5.32
CA LEU A 58 -10.08 7.78 -5.19
C LEU A 58 -10.54 8.30 -6.55
N GLY A 59 -9.63 8.42 -7.52
CA GLY A 59 -9.96 8.89 -8.86
C GLY A 59 -10.95 7.97 -9.59
N VAL A 60 -10.74 6.65 -9.48
CA VAL A 60 -11.61 5.64 -10.09
C VAL A 60 -13.01 5.68 -9.47
N VAL A 61 -13.10 5.68 -8.14
CA VAL A 61 -14.39 5.72 -7.42
C VAL A 61 -15.13 7.02 -7.72
N TYR A 62 -14.43 8.17 -7.69
CA TYR A 62 -15.00 9.45 -8.08
C TYR A 62 -15.60 9.40 -9.49
N TYR A 63 -14.84 8.89 -10.47
CA TYR A 63 -15.28 8.82 -11.85
C TYR A 63 -16.54 7.95 -12.02
N ILE A 64 -16.55 6.76 -11.40
CA ILE A 64 -17.66 5.80 -11.50
C ILE A 64 -18.95 6.38 -10.91
N PHE A 65 -18.91 6.89 -9.68
CA PHE A 65 -20.13 7.36 -9.03
C PHE A 65 -20.59 8.76 -9.48
N SER A 66 -19.71 9.54 -10.13
CA SER A 66 -20.13 10.82 -10.71
C SER A 66 -20.75 10.70 -12.10
N ASN A 67 -20.35 9.68 -12.89
CA ASN A 67 -20.73 9.60 -14.31
C ASN A 67 -21.53 8.35 -14.69
N ILE A 68 -21.42 7.25 -13.93
CA ILE A 68 -21.97 5.95 -14.32
C ILE A 68 -23.14 5.56 -13.41
N ILE A 69 -22.95 5.68 -12.09
CA ILE A 69 -23.93 5.20 -11.10
C ILE A 69 -24.44 6.40 -10.30
N PRO A 70 -25.70 6.84 -10.52
CA PRO A 70 -26.28 7.90 -9.71
C PRO A 70 -26.49 7.41 -8.29
N VAL A 71 -25.86 8.08 -7.33
CA VAL A 71 -25.99 7.82 -5.89
C VAL A 71 -26.26 9.12 -5.16
N SER A 72 -26.88 9.05 -3.99
CA SER A 72 -27.06 10.24 -3.15
C SER A 72 -25.70 10.79 -2.71
N LEU A 73 -25.61 12.11 -2.50
CA LEU A 73 -24.37 12.77 -2.10
C LEU A 73 -23.75 12.17 -0.83
N VAL A 74 -24.58 11.78 0.14
CA VAL A 74 -24.12 11.15 1.38
C VAL A 74 -23.47 9.79 1.09
N LEU A 75 -24.12 8.96 0.28
CA LEU A 75 -23.60 7.64 -0.08
C LEU A 75 -22.32 7.76 -0.93
N PHE A 76 -22.26 8.76 -1.82
CA PHE A 76 -21.08 9.09 -2.61
C PHE A 76 -19.87 9.38 -1.73
N LEU A 77 -20.01 10.25 -0.72
CA LEU A 77 -18.92 10.61 0.19
C LEU A 77 -18.45 9.41 1.02
N ILE A 78 -19.38 8.56 1.48
CA ILE A 78 -19.04 7.34 2.18
C ILE A 78 -18.20 6.42 1.28
N TYR A 79 -18.67 6.14 0.06
CA TYR A 79 -17.94 5.26 -0.86
C TYR A 79 -16.61 5.82 -1.32
N LEU A 80 -16.53 7.14 -1.52
CA LEU A 80 -15.30 7.83 -1.91
C LEU A 80 -14.17 7.61 -0.90
N ILE A 81 -14.48 7.51 0.39
CA ILE A 81 -13.47 7.28 1.43
C ILE A 81 -13.27 5.78 1.69
N PHE A 82 -14.36 5.03 1.87
CA PHE A 82 -14.28 3.63 2.33
C PHE A 82 -13.72 2.69 1.26
N ILE A 83 -14.15 2.80 0.00
CA ILE A 83 -13.74 1.85 -1.05
C ILE A 83 -12.23 1.94 -1.31
N PRO A 84 -11.64 3.13 -1.55
CA PRO A 84 -10.19 3.22 -1.76
C PRO A 84 -9.38 2.79 -0.55
N THR A 85 -9.88 3.05 0.67
CA THR A 85 -9.23 2.59 1.91
C THR A 85 -9.18 1.07 1.97
N LEU A 86 -10.30 0.37 1.72
CA LEU A 86 -10.35 -1.10 1.73
C LEU A 86 -9.43 -1.71 0.65
N ILE A 87 -9.41 -1.14 -0.55
CA ILE A 87 -8.53 -1.60 -1.63
C ILE A 87 -7.06 -1.40 -1.23
N SER A 88 -6.71 -0.23 -0.69
CA SER A 88 -5.35 0.07 -0.22
C SER A 88 -4.90 -0.87 0.90
N MET A 89 -5.77 -1.13 1.88
CA MET A 89 -5.50 -2.11 2.95
C MET A 89 -5.29 -3.51 2.40
N THR A 90 -6.12 -3.93 1.44
CA THR A 90 -5.98 -5.25 0.81
C THR A 90 -4.63 -5.37 0.12
N VAL A 91 -4.24 -4.38 -0.68
CA VAL A 91 -2.91 -4.34 -1.32
C VAL A 91 -1.79 -4.35 -0.28
N PHE A 92 -1.91 -3.55 0.78
CA PHE A 92 -0.92 -3.50 1.86
C PHE A 92 -0.69 -4.89 2.47
N PHE A 93 -1.77 -5.56 2.88
CA PHE A 93 -1.68 -6.90 3.47
C PHE A 93 -1.17 -7.92 2.47
N SER A 94 -1.70 -7.96 1.24
CA SER A 94 -1.22 -8.88 0.21
C SER A 94 0.29 -8.74 -0.01
N LEU A 95 0.79 -7.51 -0.17
CA LEU A 95 2.22 -7.26 -0.34
C LEU A 95 3.04 -7.68 0.88
N CYS A 96 2.55 -7.47 2.10
CA CYS A 96 3.21 -7.97 3.32
C CYS A 96 3.35 -9.50 3.33
N PHE A 97 2.38 -10.24 2.77
CA PHE A 97 2.39 -11.70 2.76
C PHE A 97 3.06 -12.32 1.53
N ILE A 98 3.39 -11.56 0.48
CA ILE A 98 4.11 -12.09 -0.70
C ILE A 98 5.41 -12.80 -0.32
N PRO A 99 6.30 -12.23 0.52
CA PRO A 99 7.54 -12.91 0.90
C PRO A 99 7.27 -14.18 1.71
N TYR A 100 6.13 -14.27 2.40
CA TYR A 100 5.74 -15.47 3.12
C TYR A 100 5.30 -16.60 2.18
N GLN A 101 4.56 -16.27 1.12
CA GLN A 101 4.06 -17.24 0.13
C GLN A 101 5.15 -17.79 -0.79
N ARG A 102 6.27 -17.09 -0.94
CA ARG A 102 7.42 -17.50 -1.77
C ARG A 102 8.55 -18.19 -0.98
N LYS A 103 8.28 -18.56 0.27
CA LYS A 103 9.16 -19.46 1.04
C LYS A 103 9.14 -20.86 0.45
#